data_AF-A0A8H3FF78-F1
#
_entry.id   AF-A0A8H3FF78-F1
#
_cell.length_a   1.000
_cell.length_b   1.000
_cell.length_c   1.000
_cell.angle_alpha   90.00
_cell.angle_beta   90.00
_cell.angle_gamma   90.00
#
_symmetry.space_group_name_H-M   'P 1'
#
loop_
_entity.id
_entity.type
_entity.pdbx_description
1 polymer ?
#
loop_
_entity_poly.entity_id
_entity_poly.type
_entity_poly.pdbx_seq_one_letter_code
_entity_poly.pdbx_strand_id
1 'polypeptide(L)'
;MAKKIVVCGGNGFLGSRICKVAVGRGWDVTSISRSGEPTWSAVTSSPNAPPWSSSVKWQKADILKPETYKPMLNGADAVVHSMGILLEADYKGVITGKESPWSGLSRAFSATKGGSQNPLERKEGEALEPQEKDGQLTYELMNRDSAITLAQEASSQNVPSFVFISAAAGAPMLPKRYITTKRDAESTIASSLPKLRSIFIRPGFLYDSSRLFTMPIAAAGSVGNMVNAMMGGRLSWIAGAAVEKPLKPDLVAEAVVEAIEEGAVKGVVGTSDIEALATKAWRRGML
;
A
#
# COMPACT_ATOMS: atom_id res chain seq x y z
N MET A 1 15.45 -0.59 23.63
CA MET A 1 14.06 -0.07 23.68
C MET A 1 13.27 -0.71 22.55
N ALA A 2 11.96 -0.89 22.73
CA ALA A 2 11.09 -1.36 21.66
C ALA A 2 11.10 -0.35 20.50
N LYS A 3 11.16 -0.82 19.24
CA LYS A 3 11.07 0.06 18.08
C LYS A 3 9.69 0.71 18.03
N LYS A 4 9.62 1.96 17.57
CA LYS A 4 8.37 2.68 17.32
C LYS A 4 8.10 2.76 15.82
N ILE A 5 6.91 2.32 15.41
CA ILE A 5 6.49 2.33 14.01
C ILE A 5 5.19 3.10 13.83
N VAL A 6 5.12 3.89 12.77
CA VAL A 6 3.89 4.55 12.32
C VAL A 6 3.44 3.96 10.98
N VAL A 7 2.22 3.42 10.92
CA VAL A 7 1.66 2.80 9.71
C VAL A 7 0.52 3.66 9.18
N CYS A 8 0.76 4.42 8.13
CA CYS A 8 -0.25 5.18 7.41
C CYS A 8 -1.04 4.24 6.48
N GLY A 9 -2.36 4.16 6.69
CA GLY A 9 -3.20 3.11 6.12
C GLY A 9 -3.21 1.82 6.94
N GLY A 10 -2.81 1.87 8.22
CA GLY A 10 -2.74 0.71 9.12
C GLY A 10 -4.09 0.04 9.39
N ASN A 11 -5.21 0.70 9.10
CA ASN A 11 -6.54 0.10 9.19
C ASN A 11 -7.02 -0.57 7.89
N GLY A 12 -6.16 -0.64 6.88
CA GLY A 12 -6.44 -1.30 5.61
C GLY A 12 -6.08 -2.79 5.62
N PHE A 13 -6.19 -3.39 4.44
CA PHE A 13 -5.98 -4.83 4.25
C PHE A 13 -4.55 -5.29 4.58
N LEU A 14 -3.54 -4.71 3.94
CA LEU A 14 -2.14 -5.02 4.25
C LEU A 14 -1.67 -4.29 5.52
N GLY A 15 -2.03 -3.02 5.68
CA GLY A 15 -1.61 -2.21 6.82
C GLY A 15 -1.96 -2.83 8.18
N SER A 16 -3.14 -3.45 8.31
CA SER A 16 -3.53 -4.12 9.56
C SER A 16 -2.68 -5.36 9.87
N ARG A 17 -2.21 -6.07 8.84
CA ARG A 17 -1.27 -7.19 9.00
C ARG A 17 0.12 -6.70 9.41
N ILE A 18 0.58 -5.57 8.85
CA ILE A 18 1.83 -4.94 9.28
C ILE A 18 1.75 -4.53 10.75
N CYS A 19 0.65 -3.91 11.18
CA CYS A 19 0.42 -3.59 12.59
C CYS A 19 0.43 -4.84 13.48
N LYS A 20 -0.30 -5.89 13.09
CA LYS A 20 -0.33 -7.18 13.80
C LYS A 20 1.07 -7.78 13.99
N VAL A 21 1.86 -7.85 12.93
CA VAL A 21 3.22 -8.42 12.98
C VAL A 21 4.13 -7.56 13.85
N ALA A 22 4.09 -6.24 13.72
CA ALA A 22 4.90 -5.33 14.54
C ALA A 22 4.56 -5.43 16.04
N VAL A 23 3.27 -5.53 16.40
CA VAL A 23 2.84 -5.83 17.78
C VAL A 23 3.42 -7.17 18.24
N GLY A 24 3.40 -8.20 17.39
CA GLY A 24 4.01 -9.50 17.68
C GLY A 24 5.52 -9.44 17.93
N ARG A 25 6.22 -8.42 17.41
CA ARG A 25 7.64 -8.13 17.69
C ARG A 25 7.84 -7.28 18.95
N GLY A 26 6.79 -6.92 19.66
CA GLY A 26 6.83 -6.05 20.83
C GLY A 26 7.12 -4.58 20.50
N TRP A 27 6.83 -4.13 19.29
CA TRP A 27 7.04 -2.74 18.87
C TRP A 27 5.91 -1.82 19.34
N ASP A 28 6.19 -0.53 19.54
CA ASP A 28 5.16 0.49 19.77
C ASP A 28 4.54 0.89 18.42
N VAL A 29 3.29 0.49 18.20
CA VAL A 29 2.61 0.64 16.91
C VAL A 29 1.57 1.75 16.96
N THR A 30 1.75 2.77 16.11
CA THR A 30 0.71 3.76 15.81
C THR A 30 0.18 3.53 14.40
N SER A 31 -1.13 3.34 14.26
CA SER A 31 -1.80 3.30 12.96
C SER A 31 -2.47 4.63 12.70
N ILE A 32 -2.28 5.20 11.51
CA ILE A 32 -2.92 6.44 11.09
C ILE A 32 -3.85 6.16 9.92
N SER A 33 -5.10 6.62 10.02
CA SER A 33 -6.08 6.55 8.94
C SER A 33 -7.16 7.62 9.10
N ARG A 34 -7.95 7.86 8.05
CA ARG A 34 -9.07 8.83 8.11
C ARG A 34 -10.18 8.44 9.08
N SER A 35 -10.31 7.15 9.43
CA SER A 35 -11.36 6.65 10.32
C SER A 35 -10.85 6.16 11.68
N GLY A 36 -9.52 6.14 11.90
CA GLY A 36 -8.91 5.53 13.08
C GLY A 36 -8.97 4.00 13.01
N GLU A 37 -9.61 3.39 14.01
CA GLU A 37 -9.72 1.93 14.16
C GLU A 37 -10.38 1.28 12.92
N PRO A 38 -9.97 0.05 12.52
CA PRO A 38 -10.57 -0.62 11.38
C PRO A 38 -12.01 -1.05 11.67
N THR A 39 -12.84 -1.06 10.63
CA THR A 39 -14.04 -1.90 10.63
C THR A 39 -13.60 -3.35 10.47
N TRP A 40 -13.59 -4.13 11.56
CA TRP A 40 -12.95 -5.45 11.63
C TRP A 40 -13.46 -6.46 10.60
N SER A 41 -14.76 -6.39 10.24
CA SER A 41 -15.35 -7.22 9.18
C SER A 41 -14.81 -6.91 7.77
N ALA A 42 -14.18 -5.75 7.57
CA ALA A 42 -13.59 -5.38 6.28
C ALA A 42 -12.11 -5.81 6.14
N VAL A 43 -11.46 -6.20 7.25
CA VAL A 43 -10.02 -6.51 7.28
C VAL A 43 -9.70 -7.88 7.87
N THR A 44 -10.64 -8.52 8.55
CA THR A 44 -10.50 -9.88 9.07
C THR A 44 -11.74 -10.71 8.72
N SER A 45 -11.66 -12.02 8.93
CA SER A 45 -12.79 -12.94 8.79
C SER A 45 -13.82 -12.83 9.93
N SER A 46 -13.56 -11.99 10.95
CA SER A 46 -14.44 -11.79 12.10
C SER A 46 -14.89 -10.33 12.20
N PRO A 47 -16.13 -10.05 12.64
CA PRO A 47 -16.56 -8.70 12.98
C PRO A 47 -15.95 -8.19 14.29
N ASN A 48 -15.37 -9.08 15.11
CA ASN A 48 -14.82 -8.71 16.42
C ASN A 48 -13.36 -8.28 16.33
N ALA A 49 -12.98 -7.33 17.19
CA ALA A 49 -11.60 -6.90 17.33
C ALA A 49 -10.70 -8.06 17.79
N PRO A 50 -9.60 -8.36 17.08
CA PRO A 50 -8.67 -9.39 17.49
C PRO A 50 -7.82 -8.93 18.69
N PRO A 51 -7.38 -9.80 19.61
CA PRO A 51 -6.71 -9.39 20.85
C PRO A 51 -5.47 -8.49 20.68
N TRP A 52 -4.70 -8.65 19.59
CA TRP A 52 -3.52 -7.81 19.33
C TRP A 52 -3.87 -6.35 19.01
N SER A 53 -5.13 -6.05 18.63
CA SER A 53 -5.52 -4.71 18.20
C SER A 53 -5.51 -3.69 19.34
N SER A 54 -5.68 -4.13 20.58
CA SER A 54 -5.60 -3.26 21.77
C SER A 54 -4.18 -2.74 22.03
N SER A 55 -3.16 -3.38 21.43
CA SER A 55 -1.76 -2.94 21.49
C SER A 55 -1.40 -1.94 20.38
N VAL A 56 -2.35 -1.56 19.53
CA VAL A 56 -2.15 -0.56 18.47
C VAL A 56 -2.83 0.74 18.85
N LYS A 57 -2.10 1.86 18.73
CA LYS A 57 -2.67 3.21 18.87
C LYS A 57 -3.34 3.60 17.56
N TRP A 58 -4.66 3.46 17.48
CA TRP A 58 -5.45 3.84 16.30
C TRP A 58 -5.74 5.34 16.30
N GLN A 59 -5.11 6.08 15.39
CA GLN A 59 -5.20 7.54 15.31
C GLN A 59 -5.95 7.98 14.05
N LYS A 60 -6.86 8.93 14.23
CA LYS A 60 -7.59 9.56 13.14
C LYS A 60 -6.78 10.74 12.60
N ALA A 61 -6.34 10.65 11.35
CA ALA A 61 -5.68 11.73 10.65
C ALA A 61 -5.83 11.59 9.13
N ASP A 62 -5.57 12.68 8.41
CA ASP A 62 -5.68 12.74 6.96
C ASP A 62 -4.29 12.84 6.33
N ILE A 63 -3.95 11.88 5.49
CA ILE A 63 -2.65 11.86 4.82
C ILE A 63 -2.45 13.06 3.89
N LEU A 64 -3.54 13.67 3.42
CA LEU A 64 -3.47 14.88 2.61
C LEU A 64 -3.23 16.14 3.47
N LYS A 65 -3.22 16.03 4.79
CA LYS A 65 -3.03 17.14 5.73
C LYS A 65 -1.92 16.81 6.73
N PRO A 66 -0.64 17.10 6.39
CA PRO A 66 0.52 16.80 7.23
C PRO A 66 0.41 17.22 8.69
N GLU A 67 -0.15 18.40 8.95
CA GLU A 67 -0.46 18.90 10.29
C GLU A 67 -1.19 17.90 11.20
N THR A 68 -2.02 17.02 10.62
CA THR A 68 -2.83 16.06 11.37
C THR A 68 -2.05 14.83 11.84
N TYR A 69 -0.95 14.47 11.18
CA TYR A 69 -0.19 13.24 11.48
C TYR A 69 1.28 13.49 11.84
N LYS A 70 1.87 14.61 11.42
CA LYS A 70 3.29 14.91 11.62
C LYS A 70 3.75 14.79 13.09
N PRO A 71 3.00 15.26 14.10
CA PRO A 71 3.40 15.07 15.50
C PRO A 71 3.56 13.61 15.92
N MET A 72 2.84 12.68 15.25
CA MET A 72 2.90 11.25 15.55
C MET A 72 4.18 10.58 15.03
N LEU A 73 4.86 11.21 14.05
CA LEU A 73 6.11 10.71 13.47
C LEU A 73 7.31 10.94 14.40
N ASN A 74 7.20 11.84 15.37
CA ASN A 74 8.30 12.17 16.28
C ASN A 74 8.77 10.93 17.05
N GLY A 75 10.08 10.66 16.99
CA GLY A 75 10.72 9.52 17.63
C GLY A 75 10.36 8.16 17.03
N ALA A 76 9.74 8.11 15.85
CA ALA A 76 9.50 6.85 15.15
C ALA A 76 10.81 6.32 14.54
N ASP A 77 11.05 5.02 14.67
CA ASP A 77 12.17 4.31 14.02
C ASP A 77 11.85 4.00 12.55
N ALA A 78 10.55 3.84 12.24
CA ALA A 78 10.07 3.59 10.89
C ALA A 78 8.69 4.19 10.63
N VAL A 79 8.48 4.67 9.41
CA VAL A 79 7.19 5.09 8.88
C VAL A 79 6.85 4.25 7.66
N VAL A 80 5.62 3.73 7.60
CA VAL A 80 5.12 2.89 6.51
C VAL A 80 3.96 3.58 5.81
N HIS A 81 4.10 3.80 4.50
CA HIS A 81 3.00 4.16 3.61
C HIS A 81 2.38 2.91 3.00
N SER A 82 1.24 2.47 3.55
CA SER A 82 0.47 1.32 3.06
C SER A 82 -0.85 1.73 2.39
N MET A 83 -0.95 2.99 1.96
CA MET A 83 -2.16 3.51 1.33
C MET A 83 -2.10 3.32 -0.19
N GLY A 84 -3.28 3.17 -0.77
CA GLY A 84 -3.46 3.22 -2.20
C GLY A 84 -4.90 2.91 -2.58
N ILE A 85 -5.29 3.41 -3.75
CA ILE A 85 -6.56 3.09 -4.38
C ILE A 85 -6.29 2.23 -5.61
N LEU A 86 -7.04 1.14 -5.75
CA LEU A 86 -7.01 0.30 -6.96
C LEU A 86 -7.98 0.80 -8.04
N LEU A 87 -9.01 1.54 -7.62
CA LEU A 87 -10.06 2.08 -8.48
C LEU A 87 -10.39 3.49 -8.01
N GLU A 88 -10.32 4.44 -8.94
CA GLU A 88 -10.71 5.84 -8.71
C GLU A 88 -12.25 5.99 -8.67
N ALA A 89 -12.72 7.13 -8.18
CA ALA A 89 -14.15 7.34 -7.93
C ALA A 89 -15.02 7.22 -9.21
N ASP A 90 -14.50 7.61 -10.39
CA ASP A 90 -15.22 7.48 -11.67
C ASP A 90 -15.64 6.04 -11.97
N TYR A 91 -14.77 5.06 -11.69
CA TYR A 91 -15.07 3.66 -11.94
C TYR A 91 -16.24 3.17 -11.05
N LYS A 92 -16.35 3.70 -9.83
CA LYS A 92 -17.47 3.42 -8.93
C LYS A 92 -18.74 4.16 -9.36
N GLY A 93 -18.62 5.38 -9.89
CA GLY A 93 -19.74 6.16 -10.44
C GLY A 93 -20.44 5.45 -11.61
N VAL A 94 -19.65 4.84 -12.51
CA VAL A 94 -20.16 4.01 -13.63
C VAL A 94 -20.89 2.78 -13.11
N ILE A 95 -20.30 2.03 -12.17
CA ILE A 95 -20.88 0.78 -11.66
C ILE A 95 -22.13 1.03 -10.81
N THR A 96 -22.18 2.15 -10.09
CA THR A 96 -23.33 2.52 -9.26
C THR A 96 -24.44 3.25 -10.02
N GLY A 97 -24.29 3.47 -11.33
CA GLY A 97 -25.29 4.12 -12.19
C GLY A 97 -25.53 5.60 -11.91
N LYS A 98 -24.65 6.24 -11.13
CA LYS A 98 -24.76 7.67 -10.78
C LYS A 98 -24.27 8.59 -11.90
N GLU A 99 -23.55 8.04 -12.86
CA GLU A 99 -23.03 8.77 -14.03
C GLU A 99 -23.32 8.00 -15.30
N SER A 100 -23.40 8.71 -16.43
CA SER A 100 -23.52 8.06 -17.74
C SER A 100 -22.34 7.10 -17.95
N PRO A 101 -22.58 5.83 -18.31
CA PRO A 101 -21.52 4.84 -18.49
C PRO A 101 -20.40 5.33 -19.41
N TRP A 102 -20.74 6.10 -20.45
CA TRP A 102 -19.78 6.66 -21.39
C TRP A 102 -18.88 7.74 -20.79
N SER A 103 -19.43 8.65 -19.98
CA SER A 103 -18.65 9.76 -19.40
C SER A 103 -17.81 9.34 -18.20
N GLY A 104 -18.25 8.34 -17.44
CA GLY A 104 -17.46 7.77 -16.35
C GLY A 104 -16.36 6.83 -16.87
N LEU A 105 -16.60 6.09 -17.97
CA LEU A 105 -15.55 5.31 -18.64
C LEU A 105 -14.49 6.23 -19.26
N SER A 106 -14.88 7.27 -20.01
CA SER A 106 -13.90 8.18 -20.62
C SER A 106 -13.00 8.87 -19.58
N ARG A 107 -13.55 9.25 -18.42
CA ARG A 107 -12.76 9.78 -17.29
C ARG A 107 -11.89 8.74 -16.61
N ALA A 108 -12.42 7.54 -16.32
CA ALA A 108 -11.65 6.46 -15.70
C ALA A 108 -10.46 6.02 -16.57
N PHE A 109 -10.61 6.09 -17.90
CA PHE A 109 -9.58 5.74 -18.89
C PHE A 109 -8.78 6.94 -19.42
N SER A 110 -8.92 8.14 -18.83
CA SER A 110 -8.06 9.27 -19.18
C SER A 110 -6.59 8.91 -18.99
N ALA A 111 -5.77 9.25 -20.00
CA ALA A 111 -4.33 9.00 -20.00
C ALA A 111 -3.60 9.83 -18.91
N THR A 112 -4.19 10.95 -18.50
CA THR A 112 -3.65 11.88 -17.50
C THR A 112 -4.73 12.30 -16.52
N LYS A 113 -4.40 12.30 -15.23
CA LYS A 113 -5.22 12.93 -14.18
C LYS A 113 -4.35 13.83 -13.29
N GLY A 114 -4.99 14.81 -12.69
CA GLY A 114 -4.37 15.73 -11.73
C GLY A 114 -3.97 15.01 -10.44
N GLY A 115 -2.81 15.39 -9.92
CA GLY A 115 -2.37 15.04 -8.57
C GLY A 115 -2.70 16.18 -7.61
N SER A 116 -1.72 16.54 -6.79
CA SER A 116 -1.68 17.79 -6.03
C SER A 116 -0.75 18.82 -6.67
N GLN A 117 -0.56 19.96 -6.00
CA GLN A 117 0.62 20.80 -6.22
C GLN A 117 1.91 19.99 -6.05
N ASN A 118 3.02 20.41 -6.69
CA ASN A 118 4.29 19.68 -6.68
C ASN A 118 4.72 19.38 -5.23
N PRO A 119 4.73 18.10 -4.80
CA PRO A 119 5.06 17.77 -3.42
C PRO A 119 6.47 18.24 -3.02
N LEU A 120 7.41 18.32 -3.96
CA LEU A 120 8.80 18.71 -3.70
C LEU A 120 9.00 20.21 -3.42
N GLU A 121 8.09 21.06 -3.92
CA GLU A 121 8.16 22.52 -3.76
C GLU A 121 7.31 23.02 -2.59
N ARG A 122 6.59 22.11 -1.93
CA ARG A 122 5.68 22.39 -0.82
C ARG A 122 6.42 22.87 0.42
N LYS A 123 5.80 23.78 1.19
CA LYS A 123 6.26 24.10 2.55
C LYS A 123 5.97 22.95 3.50
N GLU A 124 6.82 22.78 4.50
CA GLU A 124 6.64 21.75 5.52
C GLU A 124 5.29 21.94 6.24
N GLY A 125 4.50 20.87 6.36
CA GLY A 125 3.18 20.93 7.00
C GLY A 125 2.00 21.34 6.10
N GLU A 126 2.24 21.89 4.91
CA GLU A 126 1.19 22.35 3.99
C GLU A 126 0.37 21.17 3.44
N ALA A 127 -0.95 21.37 3.26
CA ALA A 127 -1.88 20.34 2.81
C ALA A 127 -1.77 20.07 1.31
N LEU A 128 -2.02 18.83 0.87
CA LEU A 128 -2.15 18.45 -0.53
C LEU A 128 -3.55 18.79 -1.03
N GLU A 129 -3.64 19.69 -2.01
CA GLU A 129 -4.91 20.09 -2.60
C GLU A 129 -5.18 19.27 -3.87
N PRO A 130 -6.29 18.51 -3.94
CA PRO A 130 -6.67 17.80 -5.16
C PRO A 130 -6.87 18.80 -6.30
N GLN A 131 -6.23 18.56 -7.45
CA GLN A 131 -6.36 19.44 -8.62
C GLN A 131 -7.53 19.06 -9.55
N GLU A 132 -8.15 17.90 -9.33
CA GLU A 132 -9.38 17.53 -10.04
C GLU A 132 -10.57 18.36 -9.53
N LYS A 133 -11.40 18.84 -10.46
CA LYS A 133 -12.48 19.81 -10.19
C LYS A 133 -13.55 19.29 -9.21
N ASP A 134 -13.65 17.98 -9.06
CA ASP A 134 -14.60 17.29 -8.19
C ASP A 134 -13.97 16.83 -6.86
N GLY A 135 -12.69 17.14 -6.62
CA GLY A 135 -11.96 16.69 -5.44
C GLY A 135 -11.69 15.18 -5.43
N GLN A 136 -11.75 14.52 -6.59
CA GLN A 136 -11.55 13.08 -6.69
C GLN A 136 -10.17 12.66 -6.19
N LEU A 137 -10.15 11.52 -5.49
CA LEU A 137 -8.91 10.82 -5.18
C LEU A 137 -8.41 10.09 -6.43
N THR A 138 -7.35 10.63 -7.03
CA THR A 138 -6.65 10.06 -8.18
C THR A 138 -5.49 9.16 -7.74
N TYR A 139 -4.96 8.35 -8.65
CA TYR A 139 -3.73 7.62 -8.40
C TYR A 139 -2.59 8.58 -8.08
N GLU A 140 -2.45 9.67 -8.83
CA GLU A 140 -1.40 10.67 -8.67
C GLU A 140 -1.41 11.24 -7.25
N LEU A 141 -2.57 11.70 -6.78
CA LEU A 141 -2.71 12.25 -5.44
C LEU A 141 -2.48 11.19 -4.36
N MET A 142 -3.16 10.04 -4.45
CA MET A 142 -3.19 9.06 -3.37
C MET A 142 -1.96 8.15 -3.33
N ASN A 143 -1.44 7.75 -4.49
CA ASN A 143 -0.34 6.79 -4.57
C ASN A 143 1.03 7.47 -4.64
N ARG A 144 1.17 8.61 -5.34
CA ARG A 144 2.44 9.31 -5.54
C ARG A 144 2.61 10.48 -4.59
N ASP A 145 1.71 11.46 -4.65
CA ASP A 145 1.92 12.73 -3.96
C ASP A 145 1.84 12.57 -2.45
N SER A 146 0.89 11.78 -1.95
CA SER A 146 0.81 11.45 -0.52
C SER A 146 2.02 10.66 -0.01
N ALA A 147 2.65 9.83 -0.86
CA ALA A 147 3.82 9.04 -0.49
C ALA A 147 5.07 9.89 -0.40
N ILE A 148 5.29 10.77 -1.40
CA ILE A 148 6.39 11.74 -1.39
C ILE A 148 6.25 12.66 -0.19
N THR A 149 5.04 13.17 0.05
CA THR A 149 4.73 14.06 1.16
C THR A 149 5.02 13.41 2.51
N LEU A 150 4.54 12.18 2.73
CA LEU A 150 4.83 11.46 3.97
C LEU A 150 6.33 11.20 4.14
N ALA A 151 7.06 10.88 3.06
CA ALA A 151 8.50 10.68 3.11
C ALA A 151 9.26 11.97 3.47
N GLN A 152 8.82 13.14 2.96
CA GLN A 152 9.38 14.44 3.34
C GLN A 152 9.17 14.73 4.84
N GLU A 153 7.94 14.54 5.34
CA GLU A 153 7.63 14.77 6.75
C GLU A 153 8.36 13.75 7.66
N ALA A 154 8.51 12.49 7.22
CA ALA A 154 9.32 11.50 7.93
C ALA A 154 10.80 11.93 7.97
N SER A 155 11.33 12.42 6.85
CA SER A 155 12.70 12.92 6.77
C SER A 155 12.90 14.17 7.64
N SER A 156 11.93 15.08 7.71
CA SER A 156 12.04 16.30 8.53
C SER A 156 11.98 15.98 10.03
N GLN A 157 11.27 14.92 10.41
CA GLN A 157 11.23 14.38 11.77
C GLN A 157 12.39 13.41 12.08
N ASN A 158 13.40 13.32 11.20
CA ASN A 158 14.58 12.45 11.36
C ASN A 158 14.25 10.97 11.56
N VAL A 159 13.16 10.49 10.95
CA VAL A 159 12.79 9.07 10.97
C VAL A 159 13.89 8.28 10.24
N PRO A 160 14.49 7.25 10.85
CA PRO A 160 15.58 6.49 10.24
C PRO A 160 15.16 5.74 8.96
N SER A 161 13.93 5.23 8.91
CA SER A 161 13.48 4.30 7.87
C SER A 161 12.10 4.66 7.33
N PHE A 162 11.95 4.63 6.01
CA PHE A 162 10.68 4.84 5.35
C PHE A 162 10.36 3.65 4.45
N VAL A 163 9.17 3.08 4.59
CA VAL A 163 8.70 1.97 3.76
C VAL A 163 7.53 2.43 2.92
N PHE A 164 7.59 2.18 1.63
CA PHE A 164 6.49 2.40 0.70
C PHE A 164 6.00 1.09 0.13
N ILE A 165 4.70 0.81 0.33
CA ILE A 165 4.04 -0.30 -0.33
C ILE A 165 3.70 0.11 -1.76
N SER A 166 4.52 -0.38 -2.68
CA SER A 166 4.33 -0.26 -4.12
C SER A 166 3.54 -1.47 -4.65
N ALA A 167 3.70 -1.78 -5.93
CA ALA A 167 3.18 -2.98 -6.56
C ALA A 167 4.21 -3.47 -7.57
N ALA A 168 4.28 -4.78 -7.77
CA ALA A 168 5.05 -5.34 -8.86
C ALA A 168 4.32 -5.16 -10.20
N ALA A 169 5.09 -5.19 -11.30
CA ALA A 169 4.51 -5.15 -12.63
C ALA A 169 3.97 -6.55 -12.99
N GLY A 170 2.81 -6.63 -13.64
CA GLY A 170 2.26 -7.92 -14.09
C GLY A 170 1.12 -8.49 -13.24
N ALA A 171 0.63 -7.77 -12.21
CA ALA A 171 -0.63 -8.11 -11.59
C ALA A 171 -1.78 -7.98 -12.62
N PRO A 172 -2.63 -9.01 -12.82
CA PRO A 172 -3.70 -8.98 -13.80
C PRO A 172 -4.64 -7.80 -13.58
N MET A 173 -5.11 -7.16 -14.65
CA MET A 173 -6.15 -6.13 -14.64
C MET A 173 -5.78 -4.77 -14.01
N LEU A 174 -4.53 -4.52 -13.62
CA LEU A 174 -4.15 -3.20 -13.10
C LEU A 174 -3.87 -2.19 -14.23
N PRO A 175 -4.43 -0.96 -14.16
CA PRO A 175 -4.12 0.09 -15.12
C PRO A 175 -2.63 0.41 -15.14
N LYS A 176 -2.05 0.66 -16.33
CA LYS A 176 -0.64 1.10 -16.45
C LYS A 176 -0.34 2.32 -15.58
N ARG A 177 -1.29 3.28 -15.53
CA ARG A 177 -1.20 4.51 -14.72
C ARG A 177 -1.02 4.21 -13.23
N TYR A 178 -1.72 3.20 -12.69
CA TYR A 178 -1.54 2.78 -11.30
C TYR A 178 -0.08 2.37 -11.00
N ILE A 179 0.52 1.55 -11.87
CA ILE A 179 1.91 1.09 -11.70
C ILE A 179 2.90 2.24 -11.92
N THR A 180 2.73 3.05 -12.98
CA THR A 180 3.66 4.15 -13.26
C THR A 180 3.66 5.17 -12.13
N THR A 181 2.50 5.54 -11.59
CA THR A 181 2.41 6.47 -10.47
C THR A 181 3.12 5.94 -9.21
N LYS A 182 3.02 4.64 -8.92
CA LYS A 182 3.80 4.02 -7.83
C LYS A 182 5.30 4.06 -8.13
N ARG A 183 5.73 3.83 -9.37
CA ARG A 183 7.15 3.92 -9.77
C ARG A 183 7.70 5.34 -9.70
N ASP A 184 6.89 6.34 -10.06
CA ASP A 184 7.25 7.75 -9.94
C ASP A 184 7.47 8.13 -8.47
N ALA A 185 6.62 7.64 -7.56
CA ALA A 185 6.82 7.86 -6.13
C ALA A 185 8.16 7.29 -5.65
N GLU A 186 8.51 6.06 -6.06
CA GLU A 186 9.77 5.41 -5.69
C GLU A 186 10.98 6.21 -6.19
N SER A 187 10.98 6.60 -7.47
CA SER A 187 12.10 7.33 -8.08
C SER A 187 12.25 8.73 -7.46
N THR A 188 11.15 9.44 -7.21
CA THR A 188 11.17 10.73 -6.54
C THR A 188 11.70 10.62 -5.12
N ILE A 189 11.19 9.69 -4.31
CA ILE A 189 11.66 9.52 -2.92
C ILE A 189 13.14 9.14 -2.89
N ALA A 190 13.58 8.21 -3.75
CA ALA A 190 14.97 7.78 -3.80
C ALA A 190 15.93 8.90 -4.21
N SER A 191 15.53 9.76 -5.15
CA SER A 191 16.37 10.84 -5.68
C SER A 191 16.34 12.10 -4.83
N SER A 192 15.18 12.48 -4.29
CA SER A 192 15.01 13.71 -3.51
C SER A 192 15.35 13.54 -2.03
N LEU A 193 15.27 12.33 -1.46
CA LEU A 193 15.52 12.06 -0.04
C LEU A 193 16.63 11.01 0.16
N PRO A 194 17.86 11.21 -0.36
CA PRO A 194 18.91 10.17 -0.37
C PRO A 194 19.39 9.75 1.03
N LYS A 195 19.23 10.64 2.02
CA LYS A 195 19.57 10.39 3.44
C LYS A 195 18.54 9.50 4.15
N LEU A 196 17.30 9.46 3.66
CA LEU A 196 16.25 8.62 4.23
C LEU A 196 16.43 7.19 3.72
N ARG A 197 16.56 6.21 4.65
CA ARG A 197 16.60 4.79 4.28
C ARG A 197 15.23 4.37 3.77
N SER A 198 15.05 4.44 2.46
CA SER A 198 13.79 4.13 1.79
C SER A 198 13.76 2.68 1.31
N ILE A 199 12.68 1.97 1.59
CA ILE A 199 12.42 0.57 1.22
C ILE A 199 11.14 0.53 0.38
N PHE A 200 11.22 0.00 -0.84
CA PHE A 200 10.10 -0.05 -1.78
C PHE A 200 9.64 -1.49 -1.95
N ILE A 201 8.60 -1.89 -1.21
CA ILE A 201 8.06 -3.24 -1.24
C ILE A 201 7.15 -3.37 -2.46
N ARG A 202 7.48 -4.26 -3.40
CA ARG A 202 6.70 -4.50 -4.63
C ARG A 202 6.04 -5.87 -4.57
N PRO A 203 4.94 -6.04 -3.82
CA PRO A 203 4.22 -7.29 -3.81
C PRO A 203 3.49 -7.50 -5.14
N GLY A 204 3.31 -8.76 -5.51
CA GLY A 204 2.36 -9.18 -6.54
C GLY A 204 0.91 -9.09 -6.05
N PHE A 205 0.01 -9.84 -6.67
CA PHE A 205 -1.40 -9.88 -6.25
C PHE A 205 -1.54 -10.42 -4.82
N LEU A 206 -2.23 -9.67 -3.96
CA LEU A 206 -2.51 -10.11 -2.59
C LEU A 206 -3.87 -10.78 -2.50
N TYR A 207 -3.92 -11.99 -1.94
CA TYR A 207 -5.15 -12.75 -1.75
C TYR A 207 -5.38 -13.11 -0.29
N ASP A 208 -6.64 -13.11 0.13
CA ASP A 208 -7.05 -13.56 1.45
C ASP A 208 -8.55 -13.92 1.46
N SER A 209 -8.94 -14.86 2.32
CA SER A 209 -10.34 -15.29 2.43
C SER A 209 -11.27 -14.18 2.94
N SER A 210 -10.76 -13.16 3.64
CA SER A 210 -11.55 -11.97 4.02
C SER A 210 -11.97 -11.10 2.82
N ARG A 211 -11.37 -11.31 1.64
CA ARG A 211 -11.76 -10.64 0.39
C ARG A 211 -12.32 -11.66 -0.59
N LEU A 212 -13.62 -11.92 -0.49
CA LEU A 212 -14.37 -12.84 -1.36
C LEU A 212 -14.12 -12.59 -2.87
N PHE A 213 -13.92 -11.33 -3.28
CA PHE A 213 -13.62 -11.00 -4.68
C PHE A 213 -12.21 -11.43 -5.15
N THR A 214 -11.26 -11.66 -4.24
CA THR A 214 -9.88 -12.07 -4.58
C THR A 214 -9.73 -13.59 -4.75
N MET A 215 -10.65 -14.38 -4.18
CA MET A 215 -10.58 -15.84 -4.17
C MET A 215 -10.71 -16.47 -5.57
N PRO A 216 -11.64 -16.03 -6.46
CA PRO A 216 -11.71 -16.56 -7.82
C PRO A 216 -10.45 -16.28 -8.66
N ILE A 217 -9.82 -15.13 -8.44
CA ILE A 217 -8.58 -14.72 -9.14
C ILE A 217 -7.40 -15.58 -8.67
N ALA A 218 -7.28 -15.80 -7.36
CA ALA A 218 -6.25 -16.66 -6.80
C ALA A 218 -6.42 -18.12 -7.26
N ALA A 219 -7.66 -18.63 -7.31
CA ALA A 219 -7.95 -19.97 -7.81
C ALA A 219 -7.54 -20.12 -9.29
N ALA A 220 -7.87 -19.14 -10.14
CA ALA A 220 -7.48 -19.14 -11.55
C ALA A 220 -5.96 -19.07 -11.75
N GLY A 221 -5.23 -18.33 -10.91
CA GLY A 221 -3.77 -18.28 -10.95
C GLY A 221 -3.08 -19.55 -10.44
N SER A 222 -3.71 -20.28 -9.51
CA SER A 222 -3.17 -21.53 -8.95
C SER A 222 -3.43 -22.77 -9.82
N VAL A 223 -4.45 -22.73 -10.68
CA VAL A 223 -4.85 -23.86 -11.54
C VAL A 223 -4.49 -23.54 -12.99
N GLY A 224 -3.20 -23.63 -13.32
CA GLY A 224 -2.66 -23.34 -14.66
C GLY A 224 -3.29 -24.14 -15.81
N ASN A 225 -3.99 -25.25 -15.52
CA ASN A 225 -4.59 -26.12 -16.54
C ASN A 225 -6.12 -25.99 -16.69
N MET A 226 -6.81 -25.17 -15.87
CA MET A 226 -8.28 -25.01 -15.93
C MET A 226 -8.72 -23.59 -16.34
N VAL A 227 -7.82 -22.76 -16.86
CA VAL A 227 -8.19 -21.45 -17.42
C VAL A 227 -8.67 -21.59 -18.88
N ASN A 228 -8.17 -22.60 -19.60
CA ASN A 228 -8.45 -22.78 -21.03
C ASN A 228 -9.90 -23.24 -21.30
N ALA A 229 -10.48 -24.03 -20.38
CA ALA A 229 -11.83 -24.57 -20.52
C ALA A 229 -12.95 -23.55 -20.20
N MET A 230 -12.67 -22.52 -19.39
CA MET A 230 -13.70 -21.57 -18.93
C MET A 230 -13.77 -20.28 -19.78
N MET A 231 -12.73 -19.96 -20.57
CA MET A 231 -12.64 -18.67 -21.29
C MET A 231 -12.30 -18.78 -22.78
N GLY A 232 -12.88 -19.77 -23.49
CA GLY A 232 -13.10 -19.72 -24.93
C GLY A 232 -11.90 -19.37 -25.82
N GLY A 233 -10.70 -19.84 -25.50
CA GLY A 233 -9.54 -19.80 -26.41
C GLY A 233 -8.95 -18.42 -26.73
N ARG A 234 -9.25 -17.34 -25.98
CA ARG A 234 -8.75 -15.97 -26.28
C ARG A 234 -7.46 -15.58 -25.53
N LEU A 235 -6.70 -16.55 -25.04
CA LEU A 235 -5.58 -16.33 -24.10
C LEU A 235 -4.19 -16.31 -24.74
N SER A 236 -4.05 -15.97 -26.02
CA SER A 236 -2.72 -15.85 -26.66
C SER A 236 -1.92 -14.62 -26.20
N TRP A 237 -2.53 -13.65 -25.51
CA TRP A 237 -1.85 -12.42 -25.05
C TRP A 237 -1.21 -12.51 -23.66
N ILE A 238 -1.47 -13.58 -22.89
CA ILE A 238 -0.87 -13.81 -21.55
C ILE A 238 0.35 -14.76 -21.62
N ALA A 239 0.56 -15.44 -22.73
CA ALA A 239 1.57 -16.51 -22.87
C ALA A 239 3.05 -16.07 -22.74
N GLY A 240 3.34 -14.79 -22.49
CA GLY A 240 4.69 -14.27 -22.27
C GLY A 240 4.85 -13.30 -21.09
N ALA A 241 3.77 -12.98 -20.36
CA ALA A 241 3.85 -12.18 -19.15
C ALA A 241 4.00 -13.14 -17.97
N ALA A 242 5.14 -13.10 -17.27
CA ALA A 242 5.32 -13.86 -16.04
C ALA A 242 4.24 -13.43 -15.03
N VAL A 243 3.19 -14.23 -14.88
CA VAL A 243 2.13 -14.00 -13.90
C VAL A 243 2.77 -14.21 -12.54
N GLU A 244 3.00 -13.11 -11.82
CA GLU A 244 3.59 -13.20 -10.50
C GLU A 244 2.68 -13.95 -9.54
N LYS A 245 3.29 -14.84 -8.75
CA LYS A 245 2.60 -15.68 -7.77
C LYS A 245 1.82 -14.81 -6.77
N PRO A 246 0.52 -15.10 -6.54
CA PRO A 246 -0.23 -14.45 -5.49
C PRO A 246 0.39 -14.66 -4.11
N LEU A 247 0.47 -13.60 -3.30
CA LEU A 247 1.03 -13.62 -1.95
C LEU A 247 -0.05 -13.40 -0.89
N LYS A 248 0.13 -14.02 0.28
CA LYS A 248 -0.70 -13.71 1.45
C LYS A 248 -0.27 -12.38 2.07
N PRO A 249 -1.20 -11.53 2.54
CA PRO A 249 -0.84 -10.26 3.15
C PRO A 249 -0.02 -10.44 4.44
N ASP A 250 -0.23 -11.51 5.21
CA ASP A 250 0.58 -11.83 6.39
C ASP A 250 2.06 -12.07 6.01
N LEU A 251 2.34 -12.72 4.87
CA LEU A 251 3.71 -12.95 4.38
C LEU A 251 4.40 -11.63 4.02
N VAL A 252 3.69 -10.73 3.33
CA VAL A 252 4.22 -9.41 2.98
C VAL A 252 4.44 -8.55 4.23
N ALA A 253 3.56 -8.66 5.22
CA ALA A 253 3.71 -7.96 6.49
C ALA A 253 4.95 -8.42 7.29
N GLU A 254 5.22 -9.72 7.33
CA GLU A 254 6.46 -10.26 7.92
C GLU A 254 7.70 -9.70 7.19
N ALA A 255 7.70 -9.70 5.86
CA ALA A 255 8.81 -9.15 5.09
C ALA A 255 9.04 -7.65 5.34
N VAL A 256 7.97 -6.86 5.48
CA VAL A 256 8.05 -5.42 5.80
C VAL A 256 8.72 -5.21 7.16
N VAL A 257 8.25 -5.92 8.19
CA VAL A 257 8.77 -5.78 9.55
C VAL A 257 10.21 -6.27 9.64
N GLU A 258 10.54 -7.38 8.97
CA GLU A 258 11.91 -7.88 8.88
C GLU A 258 12.85 -6.90 8.16
N ALA A 259 12.42 -6.31 7.05
CA ALA A 259 13.22 -5.31 6.32
C ALA A 259 13.52 -4.06 7.17
N ILE A 260 12.59 -3.68 8.04
CA ILE A 260 12.80 -2.59 9.01
C ILE A 260 13.82 -3.03 10.07
N GLU A 261 13.67 -4.23 10.63
CA GLU A 261 14.51 -4.78 11.71
C GLU A 261 15.97 -4.94 11.28
N GLU A 262 16.24 -5.50 10.09
CA GLU A 262 17.59 -5.81 9.62
C GLU A 262 18.49 -4.57 9.44
N GLY A 263 17.90 -3.39 9.24
CA GLY A 263 18.63 -2.12 9.07
C GLY A 263 19.41 -1.98 7.74
N ALA A 264 19.86 -3.09 7.14
CA ALA A 264 20.64 -3.10 5.90
C ALA A 264 19.78 -3.04 4.62
N VAL A 265 18.50 -3.44 4.70
CA VAL A 265 17.60 -3.41 3.53
C VAL A 265 17.31 -1.97 3.13
N LYS A 266 17.58 -1.64 1.85
CA LYS A 266 17.33 -0.35 1.21
C LYS A 266 17.00 -0.57 -0.27
N GLY A 267 16.14 0.28 -0.82
CA GLY A 267 15.76 0.23 -2.24
C GLY A 267 14.62 -0.74 -2.50
N VAL A 268 14.59 -1.28 -3.72
CA VAL A 268 13.50 -2.13 -4.20
C VAL A 268 13.58 -3.52 -3.58
N VAL A 269 12.46 -4.01 -3.07
CA VAL A 269 12.28 -5.38 -2.58
C VAL A 269 11.22 -6.04 -3.47
N GLY A 270 11.67 -6.92 -4.35
CA GLY A 270 10.81 -7.65 -5.28
C GLY A 270 10.08 -8.82 -4.63
N THR A 271 9.22 -9.51 -5.38
CA THR A 271 8.46 -10.67 -4.88
C THR A 271 9.34 -11.79 -4.32
N SER A 272 10.46 -12.09 -4.97
CA SER A 272 11.45 -13.07 -4.48
C SER A 272 12.07 -12.67 -3.14
N ASP A 273 12.45 -11.39 -3.01
CA ASP A 273 13.07 -10.86 -1.79
C ASP A 273 12.07 -10.78 -0.64
N ILE A 274 10.80 -10.49 -0.94
CA ILE A 274 9.69 -10.56 0.03
C ILE A 274 9.57 -11.97 0.60
N GLU A 275 9.55 -13.01 -0.25
CA GLU A 275 9.49 -14.40 0.23
C GLU A 275 10.73 -14.78 1.06
N ALA A 276 11.91 -14.33 0.65
CA ALA A 276 13.16 -14.56 1.38
C ALA A 276 13.16 -13.91 2.78
N LEU A 277 12.76 -12.64 2.87
CA LEU A 277 12.63 -11.90 4.13
C LEU A 277 11.60 -12.55 5.06
N ALA A 278 10.43 -12.92 4.53
CA ALA A 278 9.40 -13.60 5.32
C ALA A 278 9.88 -14.96 5.85
N THR A 279 10.62 -15.73 5.03
CA THR A 279 11.22 -17.00 5.46
C THR A 279 12.23 -16.79 6.58
N LYS A 280 13.04 -15.73 6.49
CA LYS A 280 14.01 -15.37 7.52
C LYS A 280 13.34 -14.92 8.81
N ALA A 281 12.27 -14.13 8.72
CA ALA A 281 11.44 -13.71 9.83
C ALA A 281 10.85 -14.90 10.60
N TRP A 282 10.36 -15.92 9.87
CA TRP A 282 9.84 -17.17 10.43
C TRP A 282 10.93 -17.97 11.17
N ARG A 283 12.12 -18.12 10.55
CA ARG A 283 13.26 -18.82 11.19
C ARG A 283 13.69 -18.15 12.50
N ARG A 284 13.67 -16.81 12.56
CA ARG A 284 13.99 -16.08 13.80
C ARG A 284 12.98 -16.36 14.91
N GLY A 285 11.70 -16.55 14.58
CA GLY A 285 10.67 -16.85 15.58
C GLY A 285 10.71 -18.26 16.14
N MET A 286 11.54 -19.16 15.58
CA MET A 286 11.74 -20.53 16.08
C MET A 286 12.92 -20.67 17.05
N LEU A 287 13.77 -19.65 17.14
CA LEU A 287 14.93 -19.57 18.02
C LEU A 287 14.58 -18.78 19.28
#